data_AF-Q8YLS6-F1
#
_entry.id   AF-Q8YLS6-F1
#
_cell.length_a   1.000
_cell.length_b   1.000
_cell.length_c   1.000
_cell.angle_alpha   90.00
_cell.angle_beta   90.00
_cell.angle_gamma   90.00
#
_symmetry.space_group_name_H-M   'P 1'
#
loop_
_entity.id
_entity.type
_entity.pdbx_description
1 polymer ?
#
loop_
_entity_poly.entity_id
_entity_poly.type
_entity_poly.pdbx_seq_one_letter_code
_entity_poly.pdbx_strand_id
1 'polypeptide(L)'
;MMNLSVIVEVLSNSTINYDQGDKFLYYRSIAEFQEYILVDQYEYRVMQYVKTDAGKLLLNEVEGESANLLIQSVGWQISLTEIYEQVDFIEKITKINIIGSPRLAMLN
;
A
#
# COMPACT_ATOMS: atom_id res chain seq x y z
N MET A 1 2.70 -23.79 -16.40
CA MET A 1 3.64 -23.29 -15.37
C MET A 1 3.00 -22.07 -14.73
N MET A 2 2.89 -22.05 -13.40
CA MET A 2 2.42 -20.88 -12.66
C MET A 2 3.63 -19.96 -12.50
N ASN A 3 3.60 -18.74 -13.05
CA ASN A 3 4.67 -17.77 -12.80
C ASN A 3 4.31 -16.98 -11.54
N LEU A 4 5.25 -16.85 -10.61
CA LEU A 4 5.07 -16.02 -9.40
C LEU A 4 5.77 -14.68 -9.62
N SER A 5 5.38 -13.96 -10.68
CA SER A 5 6.07 -12.73 -11.08
C SER A 5 5.67 -11.52 -10.24
N VAL A 6 4.48 -11.53 -9.65
CA VAL A 6 3.93 -10.40 -8.86
C VAL A 6 3.41 -10.92 -7.53
N ILE A 7 3.73 -10.20 -6.46
CA ILE A 7 3.13 -10.42 -5.14
C ILE A 7 2.51 -9.11 -4.68
N VAL A 8 1.27 -9.18 -4.22
CA VAL A 8 0.50 -8.04 -3.71
C VAL A 8 0.18 -8.28 -2.24
N GLU A 9 0.51 -7.34 -1.37
CA GLU A 9 0.20 -7.38 0.06
C GLU A 9 -0.56 -6.13 0.49
N VAL A 10 -1.59 -6.30 1.31
CA VAL A 10 -2.33 -5.20 1.93
C VAL A 10 -1.72 -4.92 3.29
N LEU A 11 -1.26 -3.69 3.50
CA LEU A 11 -0.62 -3.28 4.74
C LEU A 11 -1.64 -2.98 5.82
N SER A 12 -1.40 -3.52 7.02
CA SER A 12 -2.06 -3.10 8.25
C SER A 12 -1.12 -2.40 9.22
N ASN A 13 -1.67 -1.60 10.13
CA ASN A 13 -0.91 -0.92 11.20
C ASN A 13 -0.09 -1.90 12.06
N SER A 14 -0.52 -3.17 12.18
CA SER A 14 0.20 -4.23 12.92
C SER A 14 1.31 -4.92 12.13
N THR A 15 1.37 -4.73 10.80
CA THR A 15 2.32 -5.41 9.89
C THR A 15 3.41 -4.50 9.33
N ILE A 16 3.46 -3.23 9.77
CA ILE A 16 4.38 -2.23 9.21
C ILE A 16 5.86 -2.46 9.57
N ASN A 17 6.18 -3.12 10.70
CA ASN A 17 7.56 -3.07 11.22
C ASN A 17 8.27 -4.41 11.51
N TYR A 18 7.61 -5.58 11.42
CA TYR A 18 8.29 -6.85 11.78
C TYR A 18 8.24 -7.94 10.70
N ASP A 19 7.12 -8.10 9.98
CA ASP A 19 6.91 -9.27 9.10
C ASP A 19 7.26 -9.00 7.62
N GLN A 20 7.46 -7.74 7.23
CA GLN A 20 7.78 -7.37 5.84
C GLN A 20 9.23 -7.69 5.47
N GLY A 21 10.17 -7.63 6.41
CA GLY A 21 11.59 -7.84 6.13
C GLY A 21 11.88 -9.23 5.56
N ASP A 22 11.51 -10.27 6.30
CA ASP A 22 11.85 -11.65 5.94
C ASP A 22 11.07 -12.14 4.71
N LYS A 23 9.79 -11.80 4.60
CA LYS A 23 8.96 -12.12 3.42
C LYS A 23 9.51 -11.46 2.16
N PHE A 24 9.81 -10.16 2.23
CA PHE A 24 10.35 -9.44 1.08
C PHE A 24 11.72 -9.96 0.64
N LEU A 25 12.59 -10.32 1.59
CA LEU A 25 13.88 -10.95 1.30
C LEU A 25 13.69 -12.32 0.63
N TYR A 26 12.77 -13.14 1.15
CA TYR A 26 12.43 -14.43 0.58
C TYR A 26 11.91 -14.30 -0.86
N TYR A 27 10.91 -13.46 -1.10
CA TYR A 27 10.34 -13.29 -2.45
C TYR A 27 11.36 -12.77 -3.46
N ARG A 28 12.22 -11.83 -3.06
CA ARG A 28 13.27 -11.30 -3.94
C ARG A 28 14.27 -12.37 -4.40
N SER A 29 14.45 -13.42 -3.62
CA SER A 29 15.34 -14.54 -3.95
C SER A 29 14.79 -15.44 -5.06
N ILE A 30 13.48 -15.40 -5.32
CA ILE A 30 12.84 -16.16 -6.40
C ILE A 30 13.28 -15.57 -7.76
N ALA A 31 13.64 -16.43 -8.71
CA ALA A 31 14.19 -16.00 -9.99
C ALA A 31 13.12 -15.34 -10.88
N GLU A 32 11.92 -15.91 -10.90
CA GLU A 32 10.77 -15.46 -11.70
C GLU A 32 10.07 -14.24 -11.10
N PHE A 33 10.40 -13.87 -9.85
CA PHE A 33 9.81 -12.72 -9.17
C PHE A 33 10.26 -11.40 -9.79
N GLN A 34 9.30 -10.54 -10.12
CA GLN A 34 9.54 -9.27 -10.80
C GLN A 34 9.03 -8.07 -9.99
N GLU A 35 7.90 -8.20 -9.29
CA GLU A 35 7.26 -7.06 -8.62
C GLU A 35 6.67 -7.38 -7.25
N TYR A 36 6.95 -6.50 -6.29
CA TYR A 36 6.32 -6.48 -4.97
C TYR A 36 5.42 -5.25 -4.86
N ILE A 37 4.14 -5.43 -4.60
CA ILE A 37 3.17 -4.34 -4.50
C ILE A 37 2.62 -4.33 -3.08
N LEU A 38 2.73 -3.19 -2.41
CA LEU A 38 2.20 -2.94 -1.08
C LEU A 38 1.07 -1.92 -1.19
N VAL A 39 -0.13 -2.32 -0.78
CA VAL A 39 -1.32 -1.45 -0.78
C VAL A 39 -1.54 -0.92 0.63
N ASP A 40 -1.52 0.39 0.82
CA ASP A 40 -1.89 1.00 2.10
C ASP A 40 -3.41 0.90 2.27
N GLN A 41 -3.90 0.26 3.33
CA GLN A 41 -5.35 0.12 3.52
C GLN A 41 -6.04 1.36 4.10
N TYR A 42 -5.31 2.44 4.41
CA TYR A 42 -5.86 3.62 5.09
C TYR A 42 -5.89 4.89 4.23
N GLU A 43 -5.26 4.86 3.06
CA GLU A 43 -5.24 5.97 2.10
C GLU A 43 -5.01 5.44 0.68
N TYR A 44 -5.34 6.25 -0.34
CA TYR A 44 -5.08 5.94 -1.75
C TYR A 44 -3.58 5.96 -2.05
N ARG A 45 -2.88 4.89 -1.69
CA ARG A 45 -1.42 4.81 -1.79
C ARG A 45 -0.93 3.39 -1.97
N VAL A 46 -0.11 3.21 -2.99
CA VAL A 46 0.49 1.93 -3.34
C VAL A 46 1.99 2.10 -3.55
N MET A 47 2.80 1.28 -2.89
CA MET A 47 4.23 1.17 -3.15
C MET A 47 4.51 -0.04 -4.04
N GLN A 48 5.29 0.15 -5.09
CA GLN A 48 5.65 -0.88 -6.06
C GLN A 48 7.18 -0.98 -6.13
N TYR A 49 7.72 -2.16 -5.84
CA TYR A 49 9.12 -2.49 -6.06
C TYR A 49 9.25 -3.33 -7.32
N VAL A 50 10.00 -2.84 -8.31
CA VAL A 50 10.25 -3.53 -9.58
C VAL A 50 11.69 -4.01 -9.63
N LYS A 51 11.89 -5.32 -9.83
CA LYS A 51 13.20 -5.94 -10.04
C LYS A 51 13.61 -5.73 -11.49
N THR A 52 14.73 -5.07 -11.70
CA THR A 52 15.30 -4.87 -13.04
C THR A 52 16.14 -6.07 -13.46
N ASP A 53 16.45 -6.17 -14.76
CA ASP A 53 17.38 -7.18 -15.29
C ASP A 53 18.77 -7.16 -14.62
N ALA A 54 19.17 -5.99 -14.09
CA ALA A 54 20.41 -5.83 -13.33
C ALA A 54 20.29 -6.24 -11.85
N GLY A 55 19.14 -6.80 -11.44
CA GLY A 55 18.85 -7.22 -10.06
C GLY A 55 18.60 -6.07 -9.08
N LYS A 56 18.44 -4.83 -9.57
CA LYS A 56 18.10 -3.67 -8.72
C LYS A 56 16.60 -3.63 -8.46
N LEU A 57 16.21 -3.08 -7.32
CA LEU A 57 14.81 -2.76 -7.04
C LEU A 57 14.57 -1.27 -7.19
N LEU A 58 13.67 -0.92 -8.10
CA LEU A 58 13.16 0.44 -8.26
C LEU A 58 11.89 0.57 -7.45
N LEU A 59 11.84 1.56 -6.57
CA LEU A 59 10.62 1.94 -5.85
C LEU A 59 9.85 2.96 -6.69
N ASN A 60 8.58 2.66 -6.93
CA ASN A 60 7.59 3.57 -7.46
C ASN A 60 6.47 3.73 -6.43
N GLU A 61 6.07 4.95 -6.13
CA GLU A 61 5.01 5.27 -5.18
C GLU A 61 3.87 5.95 -5.95
N VAL A 62 2.69 5.33 -5.90
CA VAL A 62 1.50 5.77 -6.61
C VAL A 62 0.49 6.26 -5.58
N GLU A 63 0.16 7.54 -5.63
CA GLU A 63 -0.68 8.21 -4.64
C GLU A 63 -1.81 9.00 -5.29
N GLY A 64 -2.95 9.02 -4.62
CA GLY A 64 -4.12 9.80 -5.01
C GLY A 64 -5.21 8.97 -5.67
N GLU A 65 -6.45 9.35 -5.43
CA GLU A 65 -7.66 8.64 -5.86
C GLU A 65 -7.72 8.41 -7.38
N SER A 66 -7.27 9.40 -8.17
CA SER A 66 -7.29 9.35 -9.64
C SER A 66 -6.03 8.73 -10.26
N ALA A 67 -5.10 8.23 -9.46
CA ALA A 67 -3.87 7.64 -9.95
C ALA A 67 -4.09 6.23 -10.51
N ASN A 68 -3.13 5.79 -11.33
CA ASN A 68 -3.15 4.47 -11.95
C ASN A 68 -1.86 3.73 -11.62
N LEU A 69 -1.99 2.45 -11.28
CA LEU A 69 -0.87 1.53 -11.11
C LEU A 69 -0.68 0.74 -12.40
N LEU A 70 0.52 0.80 -12.99
CA LEU A 70 0.94 -0.11 -14.06
C LEU A 70 1.79 -1.23 -13.46
N ILE A 71 1.27 -2.46 -13.48
CA ILE A 71 2.01 -3.67 -13.11
C ILE A 71 2.85 -4.10 -14.32
N GLN A 72 4.13 -3.76 -14.30
CA GLN A 72 5.00 -3.74 -15.49
C GLN A 72 5.25 -5.13 -16.08
N SER A 73 5.44 -6.13 -15.23
CA SER A 73 5.74 -7.52 -15.58
C SER A 73 4.60 -8.25 -16.28
N VAL A 74 3.36 -7.76 -16.15
CA VAL A 74 2.18 -8.32 -16.82
C VAL A 74 1.51 -7.31 -17.77
N GLY A 75 2.03 -6.09 -17.88
CA GLY A 75 1.50 -5.05 -18.77
C GLY A 75 0.07 -4.63 -18.44
N TRP A 76 -0.36 -4.75 -17.18
CA TRP A 76 -1.72 -4.48 -16.75
C TRP A 76 -1.79 -3.18 -15.95
N GLN A 77 -2.73 -2.31 -16.32
CA GLN A 77 -3.01 -1.08 -15.61
C GLN A 77 -4.34 -1.19 -14.86
N ILE A 78 -4.36 -0.70 -13.63
CA ILE A 78 -5.55 -0.64 -12.77
C ILE A 78 -5.59 0.73 -12.07
N SER A 79 -6.77 1.33 -11.96
CA SER A 79 -6.92 2.59 -11.22
C SER A 79 -6.90 2.34 -9.72
N LEU A 80 -6.45 3.32 -8.93
CA LEU A 80 -6.53 3.22 -7.48
C LEU A 80 -7.99 3.17 -7.02
N THR A 81 -8.92 3.87 -7.67
CA THR A 81 -10.36 3.74 -7.39
C THR A 81 -10.85 2.28 -7.49
N GLU A 82 -10.39 1.51 -8.48
CA GLU A 82 -10.72 0.08 -8.60
C GLU A 82 -10.07 -0.77 -7.50
N ILE A 83 -8.81 -0.49 -7.14
CA ILE A 83 -8.12 -1.18 -6.03
C ILE A 83 -8.90 -1.01 -4.71
N TYR A 84 -9.47 0.17 -4.49
CA TYR A 84 -10.17 0.56 -3.26
C TYR A 84 -11.69 0.56 -3.38
N GLU A 85 -12.27 -0.13 -4.38
CA GLU A 85 -13.73 -0.10 -4.67
C GLU A 85 -14.60 -0.38 -3.44
N GLN A 86 -14.12 -1.19 -2.49
CA GLN A 86 -14.84 -1.62 -1.29
C GLN A 86 -14.29 -1.00 0.01
N VAL A 87 -13.58 0.12 -0.09
CA VAL A 87 -12.94 0.77 1.07
C VAL A 87 -13.57 2.14 1.32
N ASP A 88 -14.20 2.28 2.50
CA ASP A 88 -14.74 3.55 2.98
C ASP A 88 -13.76 4.25 3.94
N PHE A 89 -13.06 5.28 3.47
CA PHE A 89 -12.09 6.03 4.28
C PHE A 89 -12.71 6.97 5.35
N ILE A 90 -14.05 7.05 5.41
CA ILE A 90 -14.81 8.06 6.16
C ILE A 90 -14.69 7.89 7.70
N GLU A 91 -14.31 6.73 8.22
CA GLU A 91 -14.26 6.48 9.67
C GLU A 91 -13.18 7.27 10.44
N LYS A 92 -12.23 7.94 9.77
CA LYS A 92 -11.11 8.64 10.43
C LYS A 92 -11.50 10.00 11.03
N ILE A 93 -12.57 10.64 10.55
CA ILE A 93 -12.93 12.01 10.94
C ILE A 93 -13.57 12.05 12.35
N THR A 94 -14.21 10.97 12.81
CA THR A 94 -14.96 10.99 14.07
C THR A 94 -14.08 10.91 15.32
N LYS A 95 -12.91 10.26 15.26
CA LYS A 95 -12.06 10.08 16.46
C LYS A 95 -11.26 11.33 16.87
N ILE A 96 -11.01 12.26 15.95
CA ILE A 96 -10.28 13.51 16.27
C ILE A 96 -11.20 14.50 17.02
N ASN A 97 -12.51 14.50 16.72
CA ASN A 97 -13.46 15.43 17.34
C ASN A 97 -13.88 15.08 18.79
N ILE A 98 -13.53 13.89 19.30
CA ILE A 98 -13.91 13.48 20.67
C ILE A 98 -12.84 13.89 21.71
N ILE A 99 -11.64 14.28 21.27
CA ILE A 99 -10.49 14.62 22.15
C ILE A 99 -10.07 16.09 22.08
N GLY A 100 -11.01 17.03 21.90
CA GLY A 100 -10.67 18.46 21.83
C GLY A 100 -11.74 19.48 22.23
N SER A 101 -11.97 19.67 23.55
CA SER A 101 -11.97 20.99 24.21
C SER A 101 -12.43 20.94 25.68
N PRO A 102 -11.52 21.02 26.68
CA PRO A 102 -11.87 21.43 28.04
C PRO A 102 -11.71 22.96 28.13
N ARG A 103 -12.62 23.72 27.50
CA ARG A 103 -12.66 25.17 27.73
C ARG A 103 -14.05 25.74 27.51
N LEU A 104 -14.98 25.43 28.41
CA LEU A 104 -16.20 26.20 28.67
C LEU A 104 -16.74 25.80 30.06
N ALA A 105 -16.00 26.18 31.11
CA ALA A 105 -16.50 26.12 32.49
C ALA A 105 -15.76 27.14 33.36
N MET A 106 -15.82 28.43 33.00
CA MET A 106 -15.61 29.55 33.93
C MET A 106 -16.33 30.78 33.37
N LEU A 107 -17.63 30.86 33.64
CA LEU A 107 -18.43 32.08 33.72
C LEU A 107 -19.76 31.68 34.35
N ASN A 108 -19.78 31.73 35.68
CA ASN A 108 -20.88 32.15 36.55
C ASN A 108 -20.38 32.10 38.00
#